data_AF-A0A139A419-F1
#
_entry.id   AF-A0A139A419-F1
#
_cell.length_a   1.000
_cell.length_b   1.000
_cell.length_c   1.000
_cell.angle_alpha   90.00
_cell.angle_beta   90.00
_cell.angle_gamma   90.00
#
_symmetry.space_group_name_H-M   'P 1'
#
loop_
_entity.id
_entity.type
_entity.pdbx_description
1 polymer ?
#
loop_
_entity_poly.entity_id
_entity_poly.type
_entity_poly.pdbx_seq_one_letter_code
_entity_poly.pdbx_strand_id
1 'polypeptide(L)'
;THQAGSSISVTLGEGGAPHDGGHCQFALLYDNGNMFVVLSTVKRECLRAEGLSYTVPIPAGAPSGDAIFSWSWINAVGSREYYQDCGDVTIQGADGGSLTGPQLLVVNAPPSTVIVPGECPLLGLDFYRIE
;
A
#
# COMPACT_ATOMS: atom_id res chain seq x y z
N THR A 1 13.78 -4.85 4.27
CA THR A 1 14.29 -3.85 5.24
C THR A 1 14.64 -2.56 4.52
N HIS A 2 14.17 -1.41 5.01
CA HIS A 2 14.35 -0.10 4.38
C HIS A 2 14.74 0.97 5.41
N GLN A 3 15.42 2.02 4.97
CA GLN A 3 15.82 3.14 5.83
C GLN A 3 14.72 4.22 5.83
N ALA A 4 14.46 4.82 6.99
CA ALA A 4 13.69 6.05 7.04
C ALA A 4 14.39 7.14 6.21
N GLY A 5 13.64 7.89 5.42
CA GLY A 5 14.18 8.89 4.49
C GLY A 5 14.64 8.31 3.15
N SER A 6 14.66 6.98 2.97
CA SER A 6 14.86 6.35 1.67
C SER A 6 13.53 6.12 0.94
N SER A 7 13.52 5.28 -0.08
CA SER A 7 12.30 4.84 -0.76
C SER A 7 12.21 3.32 -0.85
N ILE A 8 11.00 2.82 -0.99
CA ILE A 8 10.67 1.43 -1.34
C ILE A 8 10.44 1.42 -2.85
N SER A 9 11.18 0.57 -3.56
CA SER A 9 10.88 0.26 -4.95
C SER A 9 9.83 -0.84 -4.97
N VAL A 10 8.74 -0.61 -5.70
CA VAL A 10 7.64 -1.55 -5.84
C VAL A 10 7.55 -1.95 -7.31
N THR A 11 7.54 -3.26 -7.57
CA THR A 11 7.15 -3.80 -8.86
C THR A 11 5.90 -4.65 -8.66
N LEU A 12 4.85 -4.34 -9.39
CA LEU A 12 3.64 -5.15 -9.42
C LEU A 12 3.78 -6.22 -10.50
N GLY A 13 3.39 -7.45 -10.19
CA GLY A 13 3.39 -8.54 -11.16
C GLY A 13 2.61 -8.22 -12.44
N GLU A 14 3.05 -8.77 -13.56
CA GLU A 14 2.32 -8.67 -14.83
C GLU A 14 1.09 -9.57 -14.81
N GLY A 15 -0.09 -8.99 -15.03
CA GLY A 15 -1.36 -9.71 -15.07
C GLY A 15 -2.56 -8.77 -15.05
N GLY A 16 -3.74 -9.28 -15.40
CA GLY A 16 -5.00 -8.54 -15.29
C GLY A 16 -5.22 -7.42 -16.34
N ALA A 17 -6.36 -6.73 -16.22
CA ALA A 17 -6.68 -5.57 -17.04
C ALA A 17 -6.41 -4.29 -16.24
N PRO A 18 -5.76 -3.26 -16.83
CA PRO A 18 -5.44 -2.03 -16.11
C PRO A 18 -6.66 -1.14 -15.85
N HIS A 19 -7.85 -1.49 -16.35
CA HIS A 19 -9.10 -0.77 -16.13
C HIS A 19 -9.01 0.77 -16.32
N ASP A 20 -8.31 1.20 -17.37
CA ASP A 20 -7.96 2.61 -17.69
C ASP A 20 -7.34 3.37 -16.50
N GLY A 21 -6.60 2.62 -15.69
CA GLY A 21 -5.90 3.06 -14.51
C GLY A 21 -6.79 3.16 -13.28
N GLY A 22 -6.62 4.23 -12.52
CA GLY A 22 -7.33 4.45 -11.26
C GLY A 22 -6.45 5.08 -10.19
N HIS A 23 -6.84 4.89 -8.93
CA HIS A 23 -6.13 5.47 -7.80
C HIS A 23 -5.42 4.37 -7.04
N CYS A 24 -4.13 4.58 -6.75
CA CYS A 24 -3.40 3.71 -5.83
C CYS A 24 -2.90 4.46 -4.61
N GLN A 25 -2.91 3.78 -3.48
CA GLN A 25 -2.27 4.26 -2.26
C GLN A 25 -1.25 3.23 -1.78
N PHE A 26 -0.11 3.73 -1.35
CA PHE A 26 0.92 2.96 -0.68
C PHE A 26 0.98 3.40 0.78
N ALA A 27 0.95 2.46 1.71
CA ALA A 27 0.81 2.76 3.13
C ALA A 27 1.65 1.82 4.01
N LEU A 28 1.95 2.27 5.22
CA LEU A 28 2.58 1.46 6.28
C LEU A 28 1.65 1.30 7.47
N LEU A 29 1.66 0.11 8.05
CA LEU A 29 1.09 -0.21 9.35
C LEU A 29 2.19 -0.84 10.20
N TYR A 30 2.62 -0.18 11.27
CA TYR A 30 3.60 -0.77 12.20
C TYR A 30 2.98 -1.88 13.04
N ASP A 31 3.80 -2.82 13.50
CA ASP A 31 3.39 -3.85 14.46
C ASP A 31 2.80 -3.22 15.72
N ASN A 32 1.61 -3.70 16.12
CA ASN A 32 0.75 -3.11 17.17
C ASN A 32 0.09 -1.77 16.83
N GLY A 33 0.25 -1.27 15.61
CA GLY A 33 -0.56 -0.19 15.06
C GLY A 33 -1.99 -0.63 14.77
N ASN A 34 -2.91 0.33 14.70
CA ASN A 34 -4.33 0.08 14.42
C ASN A 34 -4.81 0.66 13.08
N MET A 35 -3.93 1.31 12.31
CA MET A 35 -4.27 1.94 11.04
C MET A 35 -3.10 2.02 10.07
N PHE A 36 -3.38 1.81 8.79
CA PHE A 36 -2.45 2.09 7.70
C PHE A 36 -2.34 3.59 7.47
N VAL A 37 -1.11 4.11 7.48
CA VAL A 37 -0.80 5.50 7.18
C VAL A 37 -0.26 5.59 5.76
N VAL A 38 -0.94 6.38 4.93
CA VAL A 38 -0.58 6.56 3.51
C VAL A 38 0.73 7.34 3.39
N LEU A 39 1.69 6.73 2.69
CA LEU A 39 2.97 7.34 2.33
C LEU A 39 2.90 8.07 0.98
N SER A 40 2.20 7.48 0.02
CA SER A 40 2.10 8.01 -1.33
C SER A 40 0.76 7.68 -1.96
N THR A 41 0.30 8.54 -2.87
CA THR A 41 -0.93 8.33 -3.64
C THR A 41 -0.69 8.65 -5.10
N VAL A 42 -0.92 7.67 -5.96
CA VAL A 42 -0.95 7.85 -7.42
C VAL A 42 -2.41 8.06 -7.82
N LYS A 43 -2.72 9.24 -8.36
CA LYS A 43 -4.10 9.59 -8.72
C LYS A 43 -4.31 9.40 -10.21
N ARG A 44 -5.35 8.66 -10.59
CA ARG A 44 -5.79 8.37 -11.97
C ARG A 44 -4.84 7.51 -12.79
N GLU A 45 -3.54 7.68 -12.64
CA GLU A 45 -2.54 7.07 -13.53
C GLU A 45 -1.97 5.74 -13.02
N CYS A 46 -2.47 5.20 -11.90
CA CYS A 46 -1.98 3.91 -11.41
C CYS A 46 -2.36 2.80 -12.38
N LEU A 47 -1.41 1.91 -12.71
CA LEU A 47 -1.51 0.87 -13.75
C LEU A 47 -1.72 1.41 -15.18
N ARG A 48 -1.51 2.71 -15.39
CA ARG A 48 -1.66 3.38 -16.69
C ARG A 48 -0.33 4.00 -17.11
N ALA A 49 -0.19 5.32 -17.04
CA ALA A 49 1.03 6.00 -17.48
C ALA A 49 2.25 5.67 -16.60
N GLU A 50 2.02 5.41 -15.30
CA GLU A 50 3.07 5.00 -14.35
C GLU A 50 3.51 3.53 -14.51
N GLY A 51 2.76 2.74 -15.28
CA GLY A 51 3.04 1.32 -15.49
C GLY A 51 2.90 0.49 -14.20
N LEU A 52 3.83 -0.46 -14.01
CA LEU A 52 3.83 -1.42 -12.89
C LEU A 52 4.94 -1.14 -11.85
N SER A 53 5.75 -0.10 -12.04
CA SER A 53 6.89 0.20 -11.18
C SER A 53 6.71 1.54 -10.47
N TYR A 54 6.87 1.54 -9.15
CA TYR A 54 6.65 2.72 -8.31
C TYR A 54 7.81 2.92 -7.35
N THR A 55 8.08 4.19 -7.01
CA THR A 55 9.03 4.56 -5.95
C THR A 55 8.27 5.26 -4.84
N VAL A 56 8.24 4.66 -3.66
CA VAL A 56 7.44 5.13 -2.52
C VAL A 56 8.36 5.68 -1.43
N PRO A 57 8.34 6.99 -1.15
CA PRO A 57 9.22 7.58 -0.15
C PRO A 57 8.79 7.20 1.27
N ILE A 58 9.77 6.85 2.10
CA ILE A 58 9.59 6.68 3.55
C ILE A 58 10.00 7.99 4.22
N PRO A 59 9.15 8.62 5.05
CA PRO A 59 9.51 9.82 5.78
C PRO A 59 10.77 9.61 6.65
N ALA A 60 11.65 10.60 6.72
CA ALA A 60 12.87 10.52 7.53
C ALA A 60 12.60 10.36 9.04
N GLY A 61 11.45 10.83 9.52
CA GLY A 61 11.00 10.70 10.91
C GLY A 61 10.23 9.41 11.22
N ALA A 62 10.14 8.47 10.27
CA ALA A 62 9.46 7.20 10.48
C ALA A 62 10.14 6.42 11.63
N PRO A 63 9.39 5.76 12.51
CA PRO A 63 9.95 4.99 13.61
C PRO A 63 10.67 3.73 13.11
N SER A 64 11.62 3.25 13.91
CA SER A 64 12.16 1.90 13.76
C SER A 64 11.11 0.86 14.15
N GLY A 65 11.02 -0.22 13.38
CA GLY A 65 10.16 -1.37 13.71
C GLY A 65 9.75 -2.21 12.51
N ASP A 66 9.21 -3.38 12.81
CA ASP A 66 8.51 -4.21 11.83
C ASP A 66 7.15 -3.61 11.50
N ALA A 67 6.78 -3.70 10.23
CA ALA A 67 5.59 -3.09 9.67
C ALA A 67 5.09 -3.87 8.45
N ILE A 68 3.82 -3.69 8.13
CA ILE A 68 3.19 -4.14 6.90
C ILE A 68 3.19 -2.98 5.92
N PHE A 69 3.80 -3.18 4.76
CA PHE A 69 3.65 -2.31 3.61
C PHE A 69 2.47 -2.77 2.77
N SER A 70 1.58 -1.85 2.38
CA SER A 70 0.40 -2.16 1.58
C SER A 70 0.35 -1.31 0.32
N TRP A 71 -0.02 -1.95 -0.78
CA TRP A 71 -0.50 -1.31 -2.00
C TRP A 71 -2.01 -1.56 -2.12
N SER A 72 -2.76 -0.52 -2.47
CA SER A 72 -4.17 -0.61 -2.81
C SER A 72 -4.44 0.03 -4.16
N TRP A 73 -5.47 -0.46 -4.87
CA TRP A 73 -5.91 0.09 -6.14
C TRP A 73 -7.44 0.11 -6.25
N ILE A 74 -7.97 1.27 -6.63
CA ILE A 74 -9.37 1.49 -7.00
C ILE A 74 -9.40 1.79 -8.50
N ASN A 75 -9.97 0.87 -9.26
CA ASN A 75 -10.01 0.93 -10.72
C ASN A 75 -10.89 2.08 -11.25
N ALA A 76 -10.50 2.68 -12.38
CA ALA A 76 -11.23 3.80 -12.96
C ALA A 76 -12.53 3.36 -13.66
N VAL A 77 -12.46 2.28 -14.46
CA VAL A 77 -13.59 1.78 -15.26
C VAL A 77 -13.88 0.30 -15.03
N GLY A 78 -15.12 -0.11 -15.30
CA GLY A 78 -15.60 -1.46 -15.05
C GLY A 78 -16.38 -1.58 -13.75
N SER A 79 -16.32 -2.76 -13.12
CA SER A 79 -16.90 -3.02 -11.81
C SER A 79 -16.28 -2.12 -10.75
N ARG A 80 -17.02 -1.80 -9.69
CA ARG A 80 -16.46 -1.02 -8.57
C ARG A 80 -15.69 -1.96 -7.68
N GLU A 81 -14.38 -2.00 -7.87
CA GLU A 81 -13.49 -2.95 -7.21
C GLU A 81 -12.49 -2.20 -6.31
N TYR A 82 -11.92 -2.94 -5.38
CA TYR A 82 -10.86 -2.51 -4.49
C TYR A 82 -9.88 -3.67 -4.37
N TYR A 83 -8.68 -3.47 -4.89
CA TYR A 83 -7.59 -4.43 -4.84
C TYR A 83 -6.61 -4.02 -3.78
N GLN A 84 -6.00 -5.00 -3.11
CA GLN A 84 -4.96 -4.75 -2.14
C GLN A 84 -3.98 -5.92 -2.10
N ASP A 85 -2.69 -5.60 -2.04
CA ASP A 85 -1.62 -6.54 -1.72
C ASP A 85 -0.73 -5.95 -0.61
N CYS A 86 -0.02 -6.81 0.11
CA CYS A 86 0.85 -6.38 1.20
C CYS A 86 2.12 -7.23 1.31
N GLY A 87 3.14 -6.68 1.96
CA GLY A 87 4.35 -7.39 2.32
C GLY A 87 4.94 -6.90 3.64
N ASP A 88 5.60 -7.80 4.35
CA ASP A 88 6.29 -7.49 5.59
C ASP A 88 7.59 -6.72 5.30
N VAL A 89 7.79 -5.62 6.03
CA VAL A 89 8.99 -4.79 5.93
C VAL A 89 9.48 -4.41 7.31
N THR A 90 10.80 -4.38 7.49
CA THR A 90 11.41 -3.72 8.65
C THR A 90 11.87 -2.32 8.26
N ILE A 91 11.42 -1.31 8.98
CA ILE A 91 11.89 0.07 8.85
C ILE A 91 13.01 0.32 9.86
N GLN A 92 14.16 0.77 9.38
CA GLN A 92 15.25 1.30 10.20
C GLN A 92 15.11 2.82 10.25
N GLY A 93 14.58 3.33 11.36
CA GLY A 93 14.17 4.72 11.49
C GLY A 93 14.70 5.39 12.74
N ALA A 94 13.98 6.42 13.18
CA ALA A 94 14.34 7.16 14.38
C ALA A 94 13.82 6.45 15.64
N ASP A 95 14.64 6.41 16.69
CA ASP A 95 14.21 6.02 18.03
C ASP A 95 13.20 7.05 18.55
N GLY A 96 11.99 6.59 18.90
CA GLY A 96 10.88 7.48 19.25
C GLY A 96 10.28 8.26 18.07
N GLY A 97 10.54 7.82 16.83
CA GLY A 97 9.92 8.38 15.64
C GLY A 97 8.41 8.20 15.62
N SER A 98 7.75 8.89 14.68
CA SER A 98 6.29 8.79 14.51
C SER A 98 5.94 8.92 13.04
N LEU A 99 4.98 8.11 12.59
CA LEU A 99 4.42 8.23 11.25
C LEU A 99 3.02 8.85 11.35
N THR A 100 2.83 10.00 10.70
CA THR A 100 1.54 10.71 10.66
C THR A 100 1.17 10.99 9.23
N GLY A 101 -0.08 10.74 8.87
CA GLY A 101 -0.59 10.94 7.53
C GLY A 101 -2.05 10.51 7.42
N PRO A 102 -2.63 10.58 6.21
CA PRO A 102 -3.98 10.12 5.95
C PRO A 102 -4.12 8.62 6.25
N GLN A 103 -5.28 8.23 6.77
CA GLN A 103 -5.66 6.83 6.82
C GLN A 103 -5.86 6.27 5.41
N LEU A 104 -5.46 5.03 5.19
CA LEU A 104 -5.74 4.31 3.93
C LEU A 104 -7.24 4.31 3.63
N LEU A 105 -7.59 4.71 2.40
CA LEU A 105 -8.98 4.73 1.95
C LEU A 105 -9.44 3.33 1.60
N VAL A 106 -10.47 2.83 2.27
CA VAL A 106 -11.11 1.55 1.93
C VAL A 106 -12.52 1.81 1.42
N VAL A 107 -12.78 1.36 0.19
CA VAL A 107 -14.07 1.49 -0.50
C VAL A 107 -14.37 0.21 -1.28
N ASN A 108 -15.60 0.02 -1.74
CA ASN A 108 -16.00 -1.12 -2.57
C ASN A 108 -15.71 -2.52 -1.97
N ALA A 109 -15.42 -2.60 -0.67
CA ALA A 109 -15.24 -3.84 0.06
C ALA A 109 -16.52 -4.21 0.82
N PRO A 110 -16.90 -5.50 0.89
CA PRO A 110 -18.07 -5.93 1.66
C PRO A 110 -17.85 -5.70 3.16
N PRO A 111 -18.94 -5.52 3.95
CA PRO A 111 -18.85 -5.34 5.40
C PRO A 111 -18.17 -6.51 6.15
N SER A 112 -18.09 -7.68 5.52
CA SER A 112 -17.42 -8.88 6.05
C SER A 112 -15.91 -8.91 5.81
N THR A 113 -15.35 -7.96 5.05
CA THR A 113 -13.89 -7.80 4.95
C THR A 113 -13.40 -7.25 6.28
N VAL A 114 -13.02 -8.16 7.18
CA VAL A 114 -12.37 -7.80 8.44
C VAL A 114 -10.99 -7.26 8.07
N ILE A 115 -10.77 -5.97 8.26
CA ILE A 115 -9.41 -5.41 8.33
C ILE A 115 -8.90 -5.83 9.70
N VAL A 116 -8.17 -6.94 9.76
CA VAL A 116 -7.49 -7.37 10.98
C VAL A 116 -6.28 -6.46 11.14
N PRO A 117 -6.17 -5.68 12.23
CA PRO A 117 -4.95 -4.94 12.51
C PRO A 117 -3.77 -5.91 12.61
N GLY A 118 -2.76 -5.72 11.75
CA GLY A 118 -1.59 -6.59 11.71
C GLY A 118 -1.72 -7.79 10.76
N GLU A 119 -2.78 -7.89 9.95
CA GLU A 119 -2.83 -8.83 8.82
C GLU A 119 -3.28 -8.10 7.55
N CYS A 120 -2.71 -8.50 6.40
CA CYS A 120 -3.22 -8.03 5.13
C CYS A 120 -4.60 -8.64 4.89
N PRO A 121 -5.69 -7.86 4.73
CA PRO A 121 -6.96 -8.42 4.31
C PRO A 121 -6.80 -8.99 2.90
N LEU A 122 -6.59 -10.31 2.83
CA LEU A 122 -6.51 -11.07 1.59
C LEU A 122 -7.87 -11.05 0.92
N LEU A 123 -8.16 -10.02 0.13
CA LEU A 123 -9.15 -10.13 -0.94
C LEU A 123 -8.46 -10.91 -2.06
N GLY A 124 -8.63 -12.24 -2.00
CA GLY A 124 -7.91 -13.20 -2.82
C GLY A 124 -7.96 -12.89 -4.31
N LEU A 125 -6.86 -12.34 -4.81
CA LEU A 125 -6.53 -12.16 -6.22
C LEU A 125 -5.01 -12.03 -6.31
N ASP A 126 -4.32 -13.16 -6.51
CA ASP A 126 -2.85 -13.32 -6.70
C ASP A 126 -2.29 -12.62 -7.96
N PHE A 127 -3.01 -11.63 -8.52
CA PHE A 127 -2.70 -11.06 -9.84
C PHE A 127 -1.60 -10.01 -9.82
N TYR A 128 -1.38 -9.34 -8.69
CA TYR A 128 -0.35 -8.31 -8.55
C TYR A 128 0.40 -8.58 -7.25
N ARG A 129 1.44 -9.40 -7.35
CA ARG A 129 2.38 -9.60 -6.25
C ARG A 129 3.33 -8.41 -6.19
N ILE A 130 3.59 -7.89 -5.01
CA ILE A 130 4.73 -7.00 -4.76
C ILE A 130 6.02 -7.85 -4.82
N GLU A 131 6.86 -7.60 -5.82
CA GLU A 131 8.20 -8.20 -5.95
C GLU A 131 9.32 -7.28 -5.44
#